data_AF-A0A934Y0M8-F1
#
_entry.id   AF-A0A934Y0M8-F1
#
_cell.length_a   1.000
_cell.length_b   1.000
_cell.length_c   1.000
_cell.angle_alpha   90.00
_cell.angle_beta   90.00
_cell.angle_gamma   90.00
#
_symmetry.space_group_name_H-M   'P 1'
#
loop_
_entity.id
_entity.type
_entity.pdbx_description
1 polymer ?
#
loop_
_entity_poly.entity_id
_entity_poly.type
_entity_poly.pdbx_seq_one_letter_code
_entity_poly.pdbx_strand_id
1 'polypeptide(L)'
;MLTHRDKRSAARLLDLAKPTMVLHTSTRFPAHRGCTTLVMPLAADPSSPQGVIVFDLMTDPSALLDLDVDDLRDRIFVPRIDLPEGVERIPLKMVHLNRCPVLAPANTLAGVDLDRIALDPERCQQHFNQLLAYRGLLSAKLALVFANERDFVGADPEADLYGGLPPESDLAMLPKIRRAAPGELADFDARLRDPRYRELLFRYRARHYPESLDADETARFQSWVRAQLIDGRGDASRSIGARQLRVAELRETVATAHDHELLDALDAWLVDIEREVRLYPEAMAAV
;
A
#
# COMPACT_ATOMS: atom_id res chain seq x y z
N MET A 1 -14.03 3.62 -23.16
CA MET A 1 -13.38 3.43 -21.85
C MET A 1 -12.43 2.23 -21.77
N LEU A 2 -12.65 1.09 -22.46
CA LEU A 2 -11.72 -0.06 -22.42
C LEU A 2 -10.34 0.21 -23.08
N THR A 3 -10.26 1.17 -23.99
CA THR A 3 -9.07 1.60 -24.75
C THR A 3 -8.01 2.38 -23.95
N HIS A 4 -8.27 2.70 -22.68
CA HIS A 4 -7.30 3.40 -21.79
C HIS A 4 -6.84 2.53 -20.61
N ARG A 5 -7.07 1.21 -20.65
CA ARG A 5 -6.54 0.29 -19.63
C ARG A 5 -5.02 0.14 -19.70
N ASP A 6 -4.43 0.38 -20.86
CA ASP A 6 -2.98 0.26 -21.02
C ASP A 6 -2.26 1.50 -20.45
N LYS A 7 -1.11 1.24 -19.82
CA LYS A 7 -0.30 2.27 -19.18
C LYS A 7 0.14 3.40 -20.14
N ARG A 8 0.34 3.10 -21.43
CA ARG A 8 0.81 4.08 -22.42
C ARG A 8 -0.29 5.08 -22.73
N SER A 9 -1.52 4.61 -22.84
CA SER A 9 -2.69 5.44 -23.08
C SER A 9 -3.02 6.35 -21.90
N ALA A 10 -2.90 5.84 -20.67
CA ALA A 10 -3.00 6.65 -19.45
C ALA A 10 -1.89 7.73 -19.39
N ALA A 11 -0.64 7.36 -19.73
CA ALA A 11 0.48 8.31 -19.75
C ALA A 11 0.28 9.44 -20.76
N ARG A 12 -0.33 9.16 -21.93
CA ARG A 12 -0.66 10.20 -22.93
C ARG A 12 -1.70 11.20 -22.44
N LEU A 13 -2.66 10.78 -21.62
CA LEU A 13 -3.64 11.70 -21.04
C LEU A 13 -2.99 12.57 -19.96
N LEU A 14 -2.08 12.01 -19.16
CA LEU A 14 -1.35 12.71 -18.10
C LEU A 14 0.02 13.23 -18.58
N ASP A 15 0.05 13.91 -19.72
CA ASP A 15 1.26 14.51 -20.28
C ASP A 15 1.77 15.67 -19.41
N LEU A 16 2.96 15.53 -18.83
CA LEU A 16 3.59 16.55 -18.00
C LEU A 16 4.25 17.68 -18.80
N ALA A 17 4.63 17.43 -20.05
CA ALA A 17 5.23 18.45 -20.92
C ALA A 17 4.15 19.40 -21.46
N LYS A 18 2.96 18.86 -21.76
CA LYS A 18 1.79 19.59 -22.25
C LYS A 18 0.55 19.22 -21.41
N PRO A 19 0.48 19.69 -20.15
CA PRO A 19 -0.63 19.34 -19.28
C PRO A 19 -1.94 19.86 -19.84
N THR A 20 -2.97 19.03 -19.72
CA THR A 20 -4.36 19.37 -20.05
C THR A 20 -5.26 19.00 -18.88
N MET A 21 -6.49 19.49 -18.87
CA MET A 21 -7.50 19.01 -17.92
C MET A 21 -7.94 17.60 -18.31
N VAL A 22 -7.88 16.68 -17.35
CA VAL A 22 -8.24 15.28 -17.55
C VAL A 22 -9.35 14.92 -16.58
N LEU A 23 -10.42 14.31 -17.09
CA LEU A 23 -11.45 13.74 -16.25
C LEU A 23 -10.89 12.48 -15.57
N HIS A 24 -10.93 12.43 -14.24
CA HIS A 24 -10.48 11.28 -13.47
C HIS A 24 -11.57 10.78 -12.54
N THR A 25 -11.81 9.46 -12.54
CA THR A 25 -12.70 8.79 -11.60
C THR A 25 -11.91 7.88 -10.66
N SER A 26 -12.13 8.03 -9.36
CA SER A 26 -11.47 7.26 -8.31
C SER A 26 -12.26 7.32 -7.01
N THR A 27 -12.32 6.20 -6.29
CA THR A 27 -12.92 6.13 -4.93
C THR A 27 -12.27 7.06 -3.89
N ARG A 28 -11.13 7.69 -4.23
CA ARG A 28 -10.50 8.71 -3.40
C ARG A 28 -11.14 10.09 -3.52
N PHE A 29 -12.00 10.31 -4.51
CA PHE A 29 -12.80 11.53 -4.63
C PHE A 29 -14.15 11.36 -3.92
N PRO A 30 -14.77 12.46 -3.46
CA PRO A 30 -16.02 12.39 -2.72
C PRO A 30 -17.15 11.69 -3.49
N ALA A 31 -17.91 10.84 -2.79
CA ALA A 31 -19.03 10.09 -3.39
C ALA A 31 -20.14 11.01 -3.94
N HIS A 32 -20.37 12.17 -3.32
CA HIS A 32 -21.35 13.16 -3.81
C HIS A 32 -20.98 13.74 -5.19
N ARG A 33 -19.72 13.62 -5.63
CA ARG A 33 -19.27 13.98 -6.99
C ARG A 33 -19.27 12.78 -7.95
N GLY A 34 -19.91 11.68 -7.57
CA GLY A 34 -19.82 10.41 -8.32
C GLY A 34 -18.40 9.84 -8.36
N CYS A 35 -17.54 10.21 -7.40
CA CYS A 35 -16.11 9.85 -7.40
C CYS A 35 -15.35 10.38 -8.62
N THR A 36 -15.79 11.48 -9.22
CA THR A 36 -15.25 12.05 -10.46
C THR A 36 -14.89 13.52 -10.30
N THR A 37 -13.78 13.96 -10.90
CA THR A 37 -13.40 15.37 -11.00
C THR A 37 -12.51 15.63 -12.23
N LEU A 38 -12.25 16.90 -12.54
CA LEU A 38 -11.18 17.30 -13.46
C LEU A 38 -9.88 17.46 -12.69
N VAL A 39 -8.80 16.90 -13.23
CA VAL A 39 -7.46 16.99 -12.63
C VAL A 39 -6.44 17.57 -13.62
N MET A 40 -5.37 18.13 -13.07
CA MET A 40 -4.17 18.53 -13.82
C MET A 40 -2.98 17.67 -13.37
N PRO A 41 -2.21 17.07 -14.30
CA PRO A 41 -0.94 16.43 -13.96
C PRO A 41 0.11 17.49 -13.63
N LEU A 42 0.80 17.34 -12.49
CA LEU A 42 1.77 18.31 -11.98
C LEU A 42 3.21 17.81 -11.99
N ALA A 43 3.43 16.54 -11.61
CA ALA A 43 4.77 15.96 -11.52
C ALA A 43 4.74 14.44 -11.64
N ALA A 44 5.88 13.84 -11.99
CA ALA A 44 6.07 12.40 -11.84
C ALA A 44 6.35 12.04 -10.38
N ASP A 45 6.01 10.83 -9.96
CA ASP A 45 6.40 10.28 -8.66
C ASP A 45 7.91 10.05 -8.63
N PRO A 46 8.66 10.66 -7.69
CA PRO A 46 10.12 10.48 -7.61
C PRO A 46 10.53 9.05 -7.25
N SER A 47 9.63 8.26 -6.63
CA SER A 47 9.93 6.89 -6.21
C SER A 47 9.43 5.83 -7.20
N SER A 48 8.60 6.19 -8.18
CA SER A 48 8.07 5.22 -9.13
C SER A 48 7.80 5.84 -10.51
N PRO A 49 8.34 5.26 -11.60
CA PRO A 49 8.01 5.73 -12.95
C PRO A 49 6.55 5.51 -13.35
N GLN A 50 5.79 4.78 -12.51
CA GLN A 50 4.39 4.46 -12.75
C GLN A 50 3.43 5.43 -12.05
N GLY A 51 3.94 6.37 -11.24
CA GLY A 51 3.14 7.36 -10.52
C GLY A 51 3.17 8.73 -11.20
N VAL A 52 2.00 9.36 -11.30
CA VAL A 52 1.86 10.77 -11.67
C VAL A 52 1.07 11.47 -10.58
N ILE A 53 1.61 12.57 -10.06
CA ILE A 53 0.97 13.44 -9.09
C ILE A 53 0.02 14.35 -9.86
N VAL A 54 -1.27 14.28 -9.52
CA VAL A 54 -2.33 15.12 -10.09
C VAL A 54 -2.98 15.97 -9.01
N PHE A 55 -3.54 17.11 -9.40
CA PHE A 55 -4.28 18.01 -8.52
C PHE A 55 -5.76 18.05 -8.90
N ASP A 56 -6.66 17.99 -7.92
CA ASP A 56 -8.11 18.16 -8.11
C ASP A 56 -8.44 19.64 -8.36
N LEU A 57 -8.85 19.96 -9.59
CA LEU A 57 -9.11 21.33 -10.03
C LEU A 57 -10.38 21.95 -9.43
N MET A 58 -11.20 21.18 -8.71
CA MET A 58 -12.35 21.74 -7.99
C MET A 58 -11.99 22.49 -6.71
N THR A 59 -10.73 22.41 -6.28
CA THR A 59 -10.24 22.98 -5.03
C THR A 59 -9.24 24.11 -5.32
N ASP A 60 -9.24 25.13 -4.46
CA ASP A 60 -8.34 26.28 -4.56
C ASP A 60 -6.86 25.85 -4.43
N PRO A 61 -5.99 26.17 -5.43
CA PRO A 61 -4.58 25.84 -5.39
C PRO A 61 -3.72 26.77 -4.54
N SER A 62 -4.24 27.86 -3.97
CA SER A 62 -3.44 28.84 -3.20
C SER A 62 -2.55 28.18 -2.15
N ALA A 63 -3.08 27.28 -1.32
CA ALA A 63 -2.26 26.59 -0.32
C ALA A 63 -1.12 25.74 -0.93
N LEU A 64 -1.32 25.15 -2.12
CA LEU A 64 -0.26 24.43 -2.82
C LEU A 64 0.83 25.40 -3.34
N LEU A 65 0.44 26.59 -3.77
CA LEU A 65 1.33 27.61 -4.29
C LEU A 65 2.14 28.27 -3.17
N ASP A 66 1.47 28.66 -2.08
CA ASP A 66 2.00 29.57 -1.05
C ASP A 66 2.84 28.88 0.03
N LEU A 67 2.46 27.68 0.48
CA LEU A 67 3.15 26.97 1.57
C LEU A 67 4.55 26.53 1.17
N ASP A 68 5.50 26.41 2.09
CA ASP A 68 6.81 25.83 1.78
C ASP A 68 6.76 24.29 1.68
N VAL A 69 7.93 23.66 1.48
CA VAL A 69 8.01 22.19 1.31
C VAL A 69 7.63 21.45 2.59
N ASP A 70 8.03 21.96 3.76
CA ASP A 70 7.84 21.26 5.03
C ASP A 70 6.39 21.41 5.50
N ASP A 71 5.82 22.61 5.40
CA ASP A 71 4.39 22.83 5.64
C ASP A 71 3.51 21.99 4.69
N LEU A 72 3.90 21.87 3.41
CA LEU A 72 3.19 20.99 2.48
C LEU A 72 3.28 19.52 2.88
N ARG A 73 4.43 19.05 3.37
CA ARG A 73 4.57 17.66 3.84
C ARG A 73 3.63 17.39 4.98
N ASP A 74 3.53 18.29 5.95
CA ASP A 74 2.59 18.16 7.05
C ASP A 74 1.15 18.10 6.54
N ARG A 75 0.79 19.01 5.64
CA ARG A 75 -0.56 19.09 5.06
C ARG A 75 -0.91 17.90 4.16
N ILE A 76 0.08 17.15 3.66
CA ILE A 76 -0.12 15.99 2.78
C ILE A 76 -0.05 14.68 3.55
N PHE A 77 0.88 14.51 4.50
CA PHE A 77 1.16 13.22 5.13
C PHE A 77 0.55 13.04 6.51
N VAL A 78 0.25 14.12 7.23
CA VAL A 78 -0.45 14.04 8.52
C VAL A 78 -1.88 13.49 8.30
N PRO A 79 -2.32 12.51 9.09
CA PRO A 79 -3.69 12.01 9.03
C PRO A 79 -4.70 13.15 9.23
N ARG A 80 -5.84 13.07 8.54
CA ARG A 80 -6.85 14.14 8.59
C ARG A 80 -7.35 14.43 10.02
N ILE A 81 -7.39 13.42 10.88
CA ILE A 81 -7.82 13.55 12.28
C ILE A 81 -6.84 14.34 13.14
N ASP A 82 -5.57 14.39 12.74
CA ASP A 82 -4.50 15.08 13.45
C ASP A 82 -4.22 16.48 12.87
N LEU A 83 -4.92 16.88 11.80
CA LEU A 83 -4.84 18.24 11.26
C LEU A 83 -5.60 19.22 12.18
N PRO A 84 -5.08 20.45 12.37
CA PRO A 84 -5.79 21.48 13.13
C PRO A 84 -7.19 21.79 12.57
N GLU A 85 -8.06 22.33 13.42
CA GLU A 85 -9.41 22.74 12.98
C GLU A 85 -9.33 23.82 11.90
N GLY A 86 -10.13 23.67 10.83
CA GLY A 86 -10.14 24.57 9.67
C GLY A 86 -9.03 24.34 8.63
N VAL A 87 -8.10 23.40 8.87
CA VAL A 87 -6.94 23.14 8.02
C VAL A 87 -7.23 21.97 7.06
N GLU A 88 -7.53 22.25 5.78
CA GLU A 88 -7.95 21.25 4.78
C GLU A 88 -6.81 20.59 3.98
N ARG A 89 -6.72 19.26 3.91
CA ARG A 89 -5.63 18.57 3.17
C ARG A 89 -5.43 19.10 1.74
N ILE A 90 -4.18 19.26 1.31
CA ILE A 90 -3.87 19.65 -0.07
C ILE A 90 -4.40 18.55 -1.02
N PRO A 91 -5.18 18.89 -2.05
CA PRO A 91 -5.95 17.94 -2.86
C PRO A 91 -5.09 17.31 -3.97
N LEU A 92 -3.92 16.81 -3.58
CA LEU A 92 -3.03 16.05 -4.43
C LEU A 92 -3.39 14.57 -4.37
N LYS A 93 -3.30 13.91 -5.52
CA LYS A 93 -3.53 12.48 -5.64
C LYS A 93 -2.46 11.84 -6.52
N MET A 94 -1.96 10.70 -6.07
CA MET A 94 -1.15 9.84 -6.93
C MET A 94 -2.05 9.03 -7.87
N VAL A 95 -1.76 9.10 -9.18
CA VAL A 95 -2.36 8.24 -10.20
C VAL A 95 -1.33 7.21 -10.63
N HIS A 96 -1.61 5.94 -10.36
CA HIS A 96 -0.76 4.83 -10.78
C HIS A 96 -1.16 4.33 -12.17
N LEU A 97 -0.30 4.54 -13.16
CA LEU A 97 -0.53 4.22 -14.57
C LEU A 97 -0.73 2.72 -14.82
N ASN A 98 -0.14 1.86 -13.98
CA ASN A 98 -0.23 0.40 -14.08
C ASN A 98 -1.41 -0.20 -13.30
N ARG A 99 -2.31 0.62 -12.74
CA ARG A 99 -3.49 0.16 -11.97
C ARG A 99 -4.81 0.47 -12.69
N CYS A 100 -4.79 0.51 -14.02
CA CYS A 100 -5.94 0.79 -14.89
C CYS A 100 -6.74 2.04 -14.44
N PRO A 101 -6.11 3.22 -14.31
CA PRO A 101 -6.82 4.41 -13.83
C PRO A 101 -7.91 4.81 -14.82
N VAL A 102 -9.09 5.18 -14.31
CA VAL A 102 -10.19 5.68 -15.14
C VAL A 102 -9.92 7.14 -15.47
N LEU A 103 -9.48 7.38 -16.70
CA LEU A 103 -9.12 8.69 -17.24
C LEU A 103 -9.84 8.91 -18.57
N ALA A 104 -10.25 10.14 -18.82
CA ALA A 104 -10.80 10.57 -20.10
C ALA A 104 -10.46 12.03 -20.38
N PRO A 105 -10.43 12.48 -21.64
CA PRO A 105 -10.25 13.91 -21.93
C PRO A 105 -11.45 14.73 -21.41
N ALA A 106 -11.23 15.99 -21.03
CA ALA A 106 -12.27 16.84 -20.47
C ALA A 106 -13.52 17.00 -21.36
N ASN A 107 -13.37 16.91 -22.69
CA ASN A 107 -14.48 16.98 -23.65
C ASN A 107 -15.51 15.83 -23.50
N THR A 108 -15.19 14.78 -22.74
CA THR A 108 -16.12 13.70 -22.38
C THR A 108 -17.32 14.22 -21.57
N LEU A 109 -17.18 15.40 -20.95
CA LEU A 109 -18.24 16.09 -20.21
C LEU A 109 -19.24 16.83 -21.12
N ALA A 110 -19.01 16.90 -22.43
CA ALA A 110 -19.91 17.61 -23.34
C ALA A 110 -21.32 17.00 -23.31
N GLY A 111 -22.32 17.83 -23.00
CA GLY A 111 -23.72 17.40 -22.89
C GLY A 111 -24.06 16.60 -21.62
N VAL A 112 -23.14 16.52 -20.66
CA VAL A 112 -23.38 15.90 -19.35
C VAL A 112 -23.98 16.92 -18.39
N ASP A 113 -24.95 16.51 -17.60
CA ASP A 113 -25.43 17.25 -16.43
C ASP A 113 -24.36 17.24 -15.34
N LEU A 114 -23.70 18.39 -15.15
CA LEU A 114 -22.58 18.56 -14.23
C LEU A 114 -23.02 18.80 -12.79
N ASP A 115 -24.25 19.27 -12.57
CA ASP A 115 -24.80 19.49 -11.23
C ASP A 115 -24.94 18.15 -10.50
N ARG A 116 -25.28 17.09 -11.24
CA ARG A 116 -25.34 15.72 -10.71
C ARG A 116 -24.03 15.21 -10.11
N ILE A 117 -22.89 15.74 -10.55
CA ILE A 117 -21.56 15.39 -10.05
C ILE A 117 -20.88 16.57 -9.31
N ALA A 118 -21.63 17.64 -9.04
CA ALA A 118 -21.15 18.86 -8.39
C ALA A 118 -19.82 19.37 -8.97
N LEU A 119 -19.73 19.43 -10.31
CA LEU A 119 -18.54 19.86 -11.03
C LEU A 119 -18.76 21.23 -11.68
N ASP A 120 -17.82 22.16 -11.45
CA ASP A 120 -17.80 23.50 -12.05
C ASP A 120 -16.60 23.62 -13.00
N PRO A 121 -16.81 23.53 -14.33
CA PRO A 121 -15.73 23.63 -15.31
C PRO A 121 -15.05 25.00 -15.35
N GLU A 122 -15.76 26.08 -15.06
CA GLU A 122 -15.19 27.43 -15.09
C GLU A 122 -14.21 27.60 -13.92
N ARG A 123 -14.61 27.16 -12.72
CA ARG A 123 -13.70 27.07 -11.58
C ARG A 123 -12.49 26.19 -11.87
N CYS A 124 -12.71 25.01 -12.45
CA CYS A 124 -11.60 24.12 -12.83
C CYS A 124 -10.62 24.80 -13.81
N GLN A 125 -11.15 25.55 -14.77
CA GLN A 125 -10.35 26.26 -15.76
C GLN A 125 -9.56 27.41 -15.13
N GLN A 126 -10.14 28.14 -14.16
CA GLN A 126 -9.45 29.19 -13.40
C GLN A 126 -8.26 28.60 -12.62
N HIS A 127 -8.48 27.55 -11.84
CA HIS A 127 -7.42 26.88 -11.08
C HIS A 127 -6.36 26.24 -11.98
N PHE A 128 -6.77 25.68 -13.12
CA PHE A 128 -5.84 25.16 -14.12
C PHE A 128 -4.89 26.25 -14.62
N ASN A 129 -5.42 27.44 -14.95
CA ASN A 129 -4.61 28.56 -15.42
C ASN A 129 -3.63 29.05 -14.34
N GLN A 130 -4.07 29.11 -13.09
CA GLN A 130 -3.19 29.44 -11.96
C GLN A 130 -2.05 28.43 -11.85
N LEU A 131 -2.34 27.13 -11.77
CA LEU A 131 -1.33 26.08 -11.67
C LEU A 131 -0.38 26.06 -12.89
N LEU A 132 -0.92 26.28 -14.09
CA LEU A 132 -0.13 26.30 -15.32
C LEU A 132 0.93 27.41 -15.31
N ALA A 133 0.62 28.58 -14.73
CA ALA A 133 1.56 29.69 -14.59
C ALA A 133 2.77 29.32 -13.70
N TYR A 134 2.59 28.43 -12.71
CA TYR A 134 3.62 28.01 -11.75
C TYR A 134 4.20 26.61 -12.03
N ARG A 135 3.86 25.98 -13.17
CA ARG A 135 4.15 24.56 -13.45
C ARG A 135 5.62 24.15 -13.25
N GLY A 136 6.56 25.01 -13.64
CA GLY A 136 8.00 24.73 -13.53
C GLY A 136 8.47 24.65 -12.08
N LEU A 137 7.99 25.56 -11.24
CA LEU A 137 8.29 25.59 -9.81
C LEU A 137 7.58 24.45 -9.07
N LEU A 138 6.31 24.16 -9.44
CA LEU A 138 5.52 23.09 -8.82
C LEU A 138 6.14 21.72 -9.02
N SER A 139 6.66 21.40 -10.21
CA SER A 139 7.29 20.10 -10.43
C SER A 139 8.51 19.88 -9.53
N ALA A 140 9.35 20.90 -9.35
CA ALA A 140 10.52 20.83 -8.46
C ALA A 140 10.11 20.74 -6.98
N LYS A 141 9.14 21.56 -6.57
CA LYS A 141 8.59 21.56 -5.21
C LYS A 141 8.00 20.21 -4.84
N LEU A 142 7.17 19.63 -5.72
CA LEU A 142 6.57 18.31 -5.51
C LEU A 142 7.60 17.19 -5.50
N ALA A 143 8.67 17.29 -6.30
CA ALA A 143 9.77 16.33 -6.23
C ALA A 143 10.42 16.32 -4.84
N LEU A 144 10.59 17.48 -4.20
CA LEU A 144 11.12 17.58 -2.82
C LEU A 144 10.12 17.09 -1.78
N VAL A 145 8.84 17.49 -1.90
CA VAL A 145 7.77 17.06 -0.98
C VAL A 145 7.62 15.53 -0.97
N PHE A 146 7.67 14.90 -2.15
CA PHE A 146 7.50 13.46 -2.31
C PHE A 146 8.82 12.67 -2.37
N ALA A 147 9.98 13.33 -2.24
CA ALA A 147 11.25 12.62 -2.09
C ALA A 147 11.17 11.78 -0.81
N ASN A 148 10.96 10.47 -0.98
CA ASN A 148 10.76 9.56 0.13
C ASN A 148 12.09 9.30 0.84
N GLU A 149 12.17 9.66 2.12
CA GLU A 149 12.94 8.92 3.13
C GLU A 149 12.06 7.75 3.64
N ARG A 150 11.59 6.87 2.74
CA ARG A 150 10.91 5.64 3.16
C ARG A 150 11.97 4.59 3.45
N ASP A 151 12.68 4.79 4.55
CA ASP A 151 13.51 3.76 5.15
C ASP A 151 12.62 2.70 5.80
N PHE A 152 12.02 1.83 4.99
CA PHE A 152 11.51 0.54 5.47
C PHE A 152 12.68 -0.44 5.67
N VAL A 153 13.76 0.03 6.31
CA VAL A 153 14.93 -0.80 6.59
C VAL A 153 14.55 -1.80 7.68
N GLY A 154 14.61 -3.09 7.35
CA GLY A 154 14.41 -4.18 8.32
C GLY A 154 12.99 -4.72 8.45
N ALA A 155 12.10 -4.48 7.48
CA ALA A 155 10.79 -5.13 7.44
C ALA A 155 10.91 -6.66 7.32
N ASP A 156 9.97 -7.39 7.91
CA ASP A 156 9.86 -8.85 7.73
C ASP A 156 9.75 -9.18 6.22
N PRO A 157 10.50 -10.15 5.69
CA PRO A 157 10.43 -10.53 4.27
C PRO A 157 9.02 -10.83 3.75
N GLU A 158 8.10 -11.29 4.59
CA GLU A 158 6.69 -11.53 4.22
C GLU A 158 5.86 -10.25 4.07
N ALA A 159 6.31 -9.15 4.68
CA ALA A 159 5.72 -7.83 4.52
C ALA A 159 6.43 -6.98 3.46
N ASP A 160 7.58 -7.43 2.95
CA ASP A 160 8.47 -6.64 2.08
C ASP A 160 8.33 -6.94 0.58
N LEU A 161 7.11 -7.27 0.13
CA LEU A 161 6.82 -7.52 -1.29
C LEU A 161 7.19 -6.32 -2.19
N TYR A 162 7.14 -5.11 -1.66
CA TYR A 162 7.42 -3.87 -2.38
C TYR A 162 8.80 -3.25 -2.09
N GLY A 163 9.65 -3.90 -1.29
CA GLY A 163 11.02 -3.43 -1.00
C GLY A 163 12.01 -3.52 -2.17
N GLY A 164 11.54 -4.01 -3.32
CA GLY A 164 12.33 -4.10 -4.55
C GLY A 164 12.28 -5.48 -5.17
N LEU A 165 12.60 -5.55 -6.46
CA LEU A 165 12.69 -6.82 -7.17
C LEU A 165 14.04 -7.51 -6.83
N PRO A 166 14.06 -8.85 -6.68
CA PRO A 166 15.31 -9.57 -6.50
C PRO A 166 16.18 -9.50 -7.76
N PRO A 167 17.49 -9.80 -7.67
CA PRO A 167 18.37 -9.84 -8.83
C PRO A 167 17.91 -10.91 -9.84
N GLU A 168 18.24 -10.70 -11.13
CA GLU A 168 17.86 -11.62 -12.21
C GLU A 168 18.31 -13.06 -11.99
N SER A 169 19.45 -13.25 -11.30
CA SER A 169 19.95 -14.58 -10.91
C SER A 169 18.94 -15.34 -10.06
N ASP A 170 18.29 -14.64 -9.13
CA ASP A 170 17.34 -15.24 -8.19
C ASP A 170 16.01 -15.48 -8.90
N LEU A 171 15.55 -14.53 -9.73
CA LEU A 171 14.37 -14.69 -10.56
C LEU A 171 14.46 -15.93 -11.45
N ALA A 172 15.63 -16.21 -12.03
CA ALA A 172 15.85 -17.40 -12.86
C ALA A 172 15.78 -18.73 -12.07
N MET A 173 15.98 -18.70 -10.75
CA MET A 173 15.90 -19.88 -9.88
C MET A 173 14.48 -20.15 -9.37
N LEU A 174 13.63 -19.13 -9.20
CA LEU A 174 12.27 -19.30 -8.66
C LEU A 174 11.43 -20.37 -9.38
N PRO A 175 11.47 -20.53 -10.71
CA PRO A 175 10.77 -21.62 -11.39
C PRO A 175 11.33 -23.01 -11.04
N LYS A 176 12.63 -23.13 -10.78
CA LYS A 176 13.27 -24.39 -10.39
C LYS A 176 12.90 -24.75 -8.94
N ILE A 177 12.97 -23.79 -8.03
CA ILE A 177 12.55 -23.94 -6.63
C ILE A 177 11.11 -24.46 -6.55
N ARG A 178 10.18 -23.86 -7.31
CA ARG A 178 8.76 -24.27 -7.31
C ARG A 178 8.49 -25.68 -7.85
N ARG A 179 9.46 -26.29 -8.56
CA ARG A 179 9.35 -27.64 -9.14
C ARG A 179 10.21 -28.67 -8.41
N ALA A 180 11.08 -28.23 -7.52
CA ALA A 180 11.98 -29.09 -6.77
C ALA A 180 11.19 -29.98 -5.80
N ALA A 181 11.72 -31.17 -5.53
CA ALA A 181 11.18 -32.02 -4.48
C ALA A 181 11.47 -31.39 -3.10
N PRO A 182 10.68 -31.69 -2.05
CA PRO A 182 10.87 -31.10 -0.72
C PRO A 182 12.30 -31.22 -0.17
N GLY A 183 12.93 -32.39 -0.35
CA GLY A 183 14.31 -32.64 0.09
C GLY A 183 15.39 -31.88 -0.69
N GLU A 184 15.07 -31.33 -1.86
CA GLU A 184 16.01 -30.54 -2.69
C GLU A 184 15.90 -29.03 -2.42
N LEU A 185 14.88 -28.58 -1.67
CA LEU A 185 14.61 -27.16 -1.47
C LEU A 185 15.73 -26.47 -0.67
N ALA A 186 16.35 -27.17 0.28
CA ALA A 186 17.44 -26.64 1.10
C ALA A 186 18.66 -26.22 0.25
N ASP A 187 18.94 -26.94 -0.84
CA ASP A 187 20.09 -26.69 -1.72
C ASP A 187 20.04 -25.33 -2.43
N PHE A 188 18.86 -24.70 -2.48
CA PHE A 188 18.68 -23.39 -3.10
C PHE A 188 19.02 -22.22 -2.18
N ASP A 189 19.09 -22.42 -0.85
CA ASP A 189 19.27 -21.33 0.11
C ASP A 189 20.58 -20.57 -0.11
N ALA A 190 21.70 -21.31 -0.16
CA ALA A 190 23.03 -20.75 -0.41
C ALA A 190 23.19 -20.09 -1.80
N ARG A 191 22.26 -20.37 -2.72
CA ARG A 191 22.33 -19.88 -4.11
C ARG A 191 21.59 -18.58 -4.32
N LEU A 192 20.53 -18.32 -3.53
CA LEU A 192 19.79 -17.07 -3.55
C LEU A 192 20.69 -15.94 -3.05
N ARG A 193 20.69 -14.78 -3.72
CA ARG A 193 21.49 -13.62 -3.33
C ARG A 193 20.70 -12.66 -2.44
N ASP A 194 19.41 -12.51 -2.71
CA ASP A 194 18.53 -11.68 -1.91
C ASP A 194 18.22 -12.38 -0.57
N PRO A 195 18.62 -11.81 0.58
CA PRO A 195 18.41 -12.42 1.88
C PRO A 195 16.93 -12.61 2.21
N ARG A 196 16.03 -11.80 1.62
CA ARG A 196 14.59 -11.95 1.81
C ARG A 196 14.10 -13.25 1.21
N TYR A 197 14.61 -13.63 0.04
CA TYR A 197 14.22 -14.85 -0.64
C TYR A 197 14.76 -16.11 0.05
N ARG A 198 15.95 -16.02 0.68
CA ARG A 198 16.47 -17.09 1.56
C ARG A 198 15.53 -17.36 2.73
N GLU A 199 15.16 -16.29 3.45
CA GLU A 199 14.24 -16.39 4.58
C GLU A 199 12.84 -16.88 4.15
N LEU A 200 12.32 -16.37 3.02
CA LEU A 200 11.04 -16.82 2.47
C LEU A 200 11.08 -18.31 2.07
N LEU A 201 12.19 -18.79 1.50
CA LEU A 201 12.35 -20.20 1.16
C LEU A 201 12.40 -21.08 2.42
N PHE A 202 13.13 -20.65 3.46
CA PHE A 202 13.15 -21.32 4.75
C PHE A 202 11.74 -21.43 5.35
N ARG A 203 10.99 -20.33 5.43
CA ARG A 203 9.62 -20.33 5.97
C ARG A 203 8.64 -21.11 5.09
N TYR A 204 8.83 -21.10 3.78
CA TYR A 204 8.06 -21.93 2.85
C TYR A 204 8.28 -23.42 3.12
N ARG A 205 9.53 -23.86 3.27
CA ARG A 205 9.87 -25.24 3.68
C ARG A 205 9.21 -25.58 5.01
N ALA A 206 9.39 -24.72 6.01
CA ALA A 206 8.88 -24.97 7.35
C ALA A 206 7.35 -25.11 7.44
N ARG A 207 6.60 -24.37 6.62
CA ARG A 207 5.13 -24.43 6.59
C ARG A 207 4.56 -25.59 5.78
N HIS A 208 5.21 -25.94 4.67
CA HIS A 208 4.65 -26.87 3.70
C HIS A 208 5.30 -28.26 3.74
N TYR A 209 6.54 -28.34 4.19
CA TYR A 209 7.36 -29.54 4.25
C TYR A 209 8.17 -29.58 5.56
N PRO A 210 7.52 -29.52 6.74
CA PRO A 210 8.23 -29.52 8.02
C PRO A 210 9.15 -30.73 8.20
N GLU A 211 8.84 -31.87 7.57
CA GLU A 211 9.67 -33.07 7.53
C GLU A 211 10.99 -32.88 6.77
N SER A 212 11.12 -31.82 5.97
CA SER A 212 12.35 -31.45 5.26
C SER A 212 13.33 -30.64 6.11
N LEU A 213 12.94 -30.25 7.33
CA LEU A 213 13.78 -29.47 8.24
C LEU A 213 14.66 -30.38 9.09
N ASP A 214 15.88 -29.92 9.36
CA ASP A 214 16.69 -30.50 10.44
C ASP A 214 16.22 -30.02 11.83
N ALA A 215 16.88 -30.51 12.89
CA ALA A 215 16.52 -30.19 14.26
C ALA A 215 16.73 -28.69 14.61
N ASP A 216 17.80 -28.07 14.09
CA ASP A 216 18.12 -26.67 14.35
C ASP A 216 17.16 -25.76 13.58
N GLU A 217 16.85 -26.10 12.34
CA GLU A 217 15.85 -25.44 11.50
C GLU A 217 14.45 -25.52 12.14
N THR A 218 14.08 -26.69 12.67
CA THR A 218 12.81 -26.88 13.38
C THR A 218 12.74 -26.00 14.61
N ALA A 219 13.77 -26.02 15.47
CA ALA A 219 13.83 -25.19 16.67
C ALA A 219 13.79 -23.69 16.33
N ARG A 220 14.51 -23.28 15.28
CA ARG A 220 14.51 -21.90 14.77
C ARG A 220 13.12 -21.47 14.32
N PHE A 221 12.41 -22.30 13.55
CA PHE A 221 11.07 -21.97 13.08
C PHE A 221 10.07 -21.92 14.22
N GLN A 222 10.11 -22.87 15.15
CA GLN A 222 9.26 -22.91 16.33
C GLN A 222 9.45 -21.67 17.22
N SER A 223 10.70 -21.26 17.46
CA SER A 223 11.02 -20.01 18.15
C SER A 223 10.43 -18.79 17.42
N TRP A 224 10.54 -18.74 16.09
CA TRP A 224 9.93 -17.68 15.29
C TRP A 224 8.40 -17.68 15.41
N VAL A 225 7.73 -18.84 15.37
CA VAL A 225 6.28 -18.97 15.56
C VAL A 225 5.86 -18.48 16.95
N ARG A 226 6.59 -18.85 18.00
CA ARG A 226 6.35 -18.35 19.36
C ARG A 226 6.46 -16.84 19.44
N ALA A 227 7.53 -16.26 18.87
CA ALA A 227 7.71 -14.81 18.85
C ALA A 227 6.57 -14.09 18.13
N GLN A 228 6.02 -14.68 17.07
CA GLN A 228 4.88 -14.10 16.33
C GLN A 228 3.55 -14.23 17.09
N LEU A 229 3.26 -15.42 17.62
CA LEU A 229 1.94 -15.75 18.16
C LEU A 229 1.79 -15.49 19.66
N ILE A 230 2.87 -15.59 20.44
CA ILE A 230 2.84 -15.33 21.89
C ILE A 230 3.33 -13.92 22.18
N ASP A 231 4.51 -13.56 21.67
CA ASP A 231 5.16 -12.29 22.02
C ASP A 231 4.65 -11.11 21.16
N GLY A 232 3.91 -11.39 20.08
CA GLY A 232 3.35 -10.36 19.20
C GLY A 232 4.41 -9.56 18.44
N ARG A 233 5.50 -10.21 18.01
CA ARG A 233 6.63 -9.57 17.33
C ARG A 233 6.16 -8.69 16.16
N GLY A 234 6.51 -7.42 16.21
CA GLY A 234 6.19 -6.41 15.20
C GLY A 234 4.80 -5.78 15.34
N ASP A 235 3.84 -6.46 15.98
CA ASP A 235 2.49 -5.97 16.20
C ASP A 235 1.82 -6.78 17.33
N ALA A 236 1.76 -6.18 18.53
CA ALA A 236 1.20 -6.82 19.72
C ALA A 236 -0.26 -7.26 19.55
N SER A 237 -1.03 -6.62 18.64
CA SER A 237 -2.42 -6.99 18.35
C SER A 237 -2.53 -8.37 17.68
N ARG A 238 -1.42 -8.91 17.16
CA ARG A 238 -1.36 -10.23 16.52
C ARG A 238 -1.04 -11.36 17.50
N SER A 239 -0.70 -11.05 18.75
CA SER A 239 -0.55 -12.08 19.77
C SER A 239 -1.87 -12.81 20.01
N ILE A 240 -1.81 -14.08 20.42
CA ILE A 240 -3.00 -14.86 20.78
C ILE A 240 -3.75 -14.19 21.93
N GLY A 241 -3.05 -13.68 22.94
CA GLY A 241 -3.67 -12.95 24.05
C GLY A 241 -4.45 -11.73 23.60
N ALA A 242 -3.92 -10.92 22.67
CA ALA A 242 -4.64 -9.78 22.13
C ALA A 242 -5.86 -10.21 21.29
N ARG A 243 -5.75 -11.31 20.54
CA ARG A 243 -6.88 -11.87 19.78
C ARG A 243 -7.99 -12.40 20.68
N GLN A 244 -7.64 -13.09 21.77
CA GLN A 244 -8.60 -13.57 22.77
C GLN A 244 -9.36 -12.40 23.40
N LEU A 245 -8.66 -11.33 23.78
CA LEU A 245 -9.30 -10.10 24.26
C LEU A 245 -10.26 -9.52 23.21
N ARG A 246 -9.82 -9.45 21.95
CA ARG A 246 -10.66 -8.96 20.86
C ARG A 246 -11.90 -9.83 20.62
N VAL A 247 -11.78 -11.15 20.77
CA VAL A 247 -12.92 -12.08 20.71
C VAL A 247 -13.90 -11.80 21.84
N ALA A 248 -13.41 -11.58 23.07
CA ALA A 248 -14.27 -11.23 24.21
C ALA A 248 -15.04 -9.91 23.98
N GLU A 249 -14.38 -8.87 23.46
CA GLU A 249 -15.03 -7.61 23.09
C GLU A 249 -16.11 -7.80 22.01
N LEU A 250 -15.80 -8.61 20.99
CA LEU A 250 -16.75 -8.86 19.90
C LEU A 250 -18.00 -9.60 20.40
N ARG A 251 -17.86 -10.52 21.35
CA ARG A 251 -19.00 -11.23 21.95
C ARG A 251 -20.04 -10.30 22.59
N GLU A 252 -19.63 -9.13 23.07
CA GLU A 252 -20.56 -8.15 23.66
C GLU A 252 -21.36 -7.38 22.60
N THR A 253 -20.91 -7.39 21.35
CA THR A 253 -21.46 -6.53 20.28
C THR A 253 -22.13 -7.28 19.13
N VAL A 254 -21.79 -8.56 18.92
CA VAL A 254 -22.42 -9.39 17.89
C VAL A 254 -23.87 -9.69 18.24
N ALA A 255 -24.72 -9.79 17.21
CA ALA A 255 -26.17 -9.86 17.39
C ALA A 255 -26.75 -11.25 17.08
N THR A 256 -26.01 -12.11 16.37
CA THR A 256 -26.56 -13.37 15.84
C THR A 256 -25.95 -14.57 16.54
N ALA A 257 -26.75 -15.64 16.67
CA ALA A 257 -26.27 -16.92 17.19
C ALA A 257 -25.12 -17.48 16.33
N HIS A 258 -25.16 -17.27 15.02
CA HIS A 258 -24.09 -17.69 14.11
C HIS A 258 -22.77 -16.98 14.40
N ASP A 259 -22.79 -15.67 14.68
CA ASP A 259 -21.58 -14.94 15.05
C ASP A 259 -20.99 -15.48 16.35
N HIS A 260 -21.83 -15.81 17.34
CA HIS A 260 -21.39 -16.43 18.58
C HIS A 260 -20.75 -17.81 18.34
N GLU A 261 -21.35 -18.66 17.49
CA GLU A 261 -20.78 -19.96 17.10
C GLU A 261 -19.40 -19.81 16.43
N LEU A 262 -19.22 -18.80 15.57
CA LEU A 262 -17.93 -18.51 14.95
C LEU A 262 -16.90 -18.06 15.97
N LEU A 263 -17.29 -17.22 16.94
CA LEU A 263 -16.41 -16.76 18.01
C LEU A 263 -16.04 -17.90 18.97
N ASP A 264 -16.95 -18.86 19.22
CA ASP A 264 -16.68 -20.08 19.98
C ASP A 264 -15.63 -20.96 19.28
N ALA A 265 -15.81 -21.19 17.98
CA ALA A 265 -14.87 -21.95 17.18
C ALA A 265 -13.48 -21.28 17.12
N LEU A 266 -13.45 -19.95 16.97
CA LEU A 266 -12.20 -19.19 16.95
C LEU A 266 -11.49 -19.22 18.30
N ASP A 267 -12.20 -19.04 19.41
CA ASP A 267 -11.62 -19.08 20.75
C ASP A 267 -11.05 -20.46 21.08
N ALA A 268 -11.81 -21.52 20.78
CA ALA A 268 -11.34 -22.89 20.94
C ALA A 268 -10.04 -23.16 20.14
N TRP A 269 -9.98 -22.71 18.89
CA TRP A 269 -8.78 -22.81 18.06
C TRP A 269 -7.59 -22.02 18.63
N LEU A 270 -7.83 -20.81 19.14
CA LEU A 270 -6.78 -20.00 19.77
C LEU A 270 -6.19 -20.68 21.01
N VAL A 271 -7.03 -21.26 21.86
CA VAL A 271 -6.61 -22.03 23.05
C VAL A 271 -5.76 -23.24 22.65
N ASP A 272 -6.20 -23.99 21.65
CA ASP A 272 -5.47 -25.18 21.19
C ASP A 272 -4.09 -24.82 20.60
N ILE A 273 -4.02 -23.79 19.75
CA ILE A 273 -2.76 -23.30 19.19
C ILE A 273 -1.85 -22.73 20.28
N GLU A 274 -2.38 -21.99 21.25
CA GLU A 274 -1.58 -21.45 22.35
C GLU A 274 -0.90 -22.55 23.15
N ARG A 275 -1.66 -23.62 23.48
CA ARG A 275 -1.13 -24.78 24.19
C ARG A 275 0.01 -25.44 23.42
N GLU A 276 -0.13 -25.57 22.10
CA GLU A 276 0.91 -26.14 21.24
C GLU A 276 2.16 -25.24 21.21
N VAL A 277 1.99 -23.96 20.87
CA VAL A 277 3.10 -23.03 20.65
C VAL A 277 3.85 -22.71 21.95
N ARG A 278 3.20 -22.85 23.12
CA ARG A 278 3.89 -22.69 24.40
C ARG A 278 4.93 -23.77 24.69
N LEU A 279 4.84 -24.94 24.03
CA LEU A 279 5.83 -26.02 24.13
C LEU A 279 7.08 -25.76 23.28
N TYR A 280 7.02 -24.81 22.35
CA TYR A 280 8.13 -24.46 21.48
C TYR A 280 9.25 -23.77 22.27
N PRO A 281 10.53 -23.96 21.87
CA PRO A 281 11.65 -23.32 22.53
C PRO A 281 11.52 -21.80 22.51
N GLU A 282 11.92 -21.17 23.61
CA GLU A 282 12.07 -19.71 23.65
C GLU A 282 13.18 -19.29 22.69
N ALA A 283 13.06 -18.09 22.13
CA ALA A 283 14.09 -17.56 21.27
C ALA A 283 15.42 -17.52 22.03
N MET A 284 16.40 -18.30 21.56
CA MET A 284 17.79 -18.03 21.92
C MET A 284 18.07 -16.59 21.53
N ALA A 285 18.47 -15.76 22.50
CA ALA A 285 18.90 -14.40 22.24
C ALA A 285 19.97 -14.46 21.15
N ALA A 286 19.69 -13.84 20.00
CA ALA A 286 20.70 -13.69 18.96
C ALA A 286 21.86 -12.87 19.58
N VAL A 287 23.04 -13.48 19.64
CA VAL A 287 24.30 -12.78 19.90
C VAL A 287 24.64 -11.93 18.69
#